data_AF-A0A4V1V0T5-F1
#
_entry.id   AF-A0A4V1V0T5-F1
#
_cell.length_a   1.000
_cell.length_b   1.000
_cell.length_c   1.000
_cell.angle_alpha   90.00
_cell.angle_beta   90.00
_cell.angle_gamma   90.00
#
_symmetry.space_group_name_H-M   'P 1'
#
loop_
_entity.id
_entity.type
_entity.pdbx_description
1 polymer ?
#
loop_
_entity_poly.entity_id
_entity_poly.type
_entity_poly.pdbx_seq_one_letter_code
_entity_poly.pdbx_strand_id
1 'polypeptide(L)' 'GIVTVRFTLDRRGGVSASEVLASSGARTMDQAALSQLKEAAPFPRPPATAPWRTRDFTVRLDFRAL' A
#
# COMPACT_ATOMS: atom_id res chain seq x y z
N GLY A 1 15.23 -7.09 -1.61
CA GLY A 1 15.14 -5.64 -1.33
C GLY A 1 13.85 -5.35 -0.62
N ILE A 2 13.79 -4.30 0.20
CA ILE A 2 12.62 -4.02 1.03
C ILE A 2 12.12 -2.61 0.75
N VAL A 3 10.83 -2.48 0.46
CA VAL A 3 10.16 -1.18 0.24
C VAL A 3 9.09 -1.01 1.31
N THR A 4 9.10 0.13 2.00
CA THR A 4 8.02 0.51 2.91
C THR A 4 7.11 1.51 2.20
N VAL A 5 5.83 1.19 2.11
CA VAL A 5 4.83 2.01 1.42
C VAL A 5 3.73 2.41 2.38
N ARG A 6 3.33 3.69 2.33
CA ARG A 6 2.10 4.19 2.95
C ARG A 6 1.02 4.31 1.89
N PHE A 7 -0.20 3.93 2.24
CA PHE A 7 -1.37 4.20 1.41
C PHE A 7 -2.60 4.49 2.26
N THR A 8 -3.52 5.27 1.70
CA THR A 8 -4.77 5.68 2.37
C THR A 8 -5.93 4.89 1.80
N LEU A 9 -6.66 4.16 2.66
CA LEU A 9 -7.91 3.48 2.29
C LEU A 9 -9.14 4.28 2.66
N ASP A 10 -10.16 4.23 1.79
CA ASP A 10 -11.50 4.75 2.06
C ASP A 10 -12.47 3.67 2.62
N ARG A 11 -13.73 4.06 2.89
CA ARG A 11 -14.78 3.16 3.41
C ARG A 11 -15.27 2.09 2.42
N ARG A 12 -14.87 2.16 1.15
CA ARG A 12 -15.20 1.21 0.09
C ARG A 12 -14.02 0.27 -0.20
N GLY A 13 -12.87 0.46 0.45
CA GLY A 13 -11.64 -0.29 0.18
C GLY A 13 -10.84 0.27 -0.99
N GLY A 14 -11.19 1.46 -1.50
CA GLY A 14 -10.42 2.16 -2.51
C GLY A 14 -9.16 2.78 -1.92
N VAL A 15 -8.06 2.75 -2.68
CA VAL A 15 -6.83 3.47 -2.35
C VAL A 15 -6.91 4.88 -2.94
N SER A 16 -6.91 5.91 -2.09
CA SER A 16 -6.97 7.31 -2.53
C SER A 16 -5.61 7.97 -2.68
N ALA A 17 -4.58 7.44 -2.03
CA ALA A 17 -3.20 7.93 -2.10
C ALA A 17 -2.21 6.79 -1.76
N SER A 18 -1.01 6.84 -2.32
CA SER A 18 0.08 5.90 -2.00
C SER A 18 1.45 6.53 -2.24
N GLU A 19 2.43 6.26 -1.37
CA GLU A 19 3.79 6.75 -1.50
C GLU A 19 4.82 5.80 -0.85
N VAL A 20 6.05 5.84 -1.35
CA VAL A 20 7.19 5.14 -0.73
C VAL A 20 7.70 5.95 0.46
N LEU A 21 7.63 5.37 1.66
CA LEU A 21 8.21 5.94 2.88
C LEU A 21 9.68 5.56 3.07
N ALA A 22 10.07 4.35 2.64
CA ALA A 22 11.46 3.92 2.66
C ALA A 22 11.76 3.13 1.38
N SER A 23 12.71 3.65 0.60
CA SER A 23 13.16 3.03 -0.65
C SER A 23 14.02 1.80 -0.36
N SER A 24 13.95 0.82 -1.27
CA SER A 24 14.87 -0.31 -1.30
C SER A 24 16.27 0.03 -1.79
N GLY A 25 16.47 1.25 -2.32
CA GLY A 25 17.64 1.65 -3.09
C GLY A 25 17.55 1.31 -4.59
N ALA A 26 16.52 0.58 -5.01
CA ALA A 26 16.28 0.20 -6.40
C ALA A 26 14.95 0.76 -6.92
N ARG A 27 15.01 1.68 -7.89
CA ARG A 27 13.83 2.35 -8.45
C ARG A 27 12.78 1.37 -9.01
N THR A 28 13.22 0.28 -9.61
CA THR A 28 12.34 -0.75 -10.19
C THR A 28 11.53 -1.48 -9.12
N MET A 29 12.12 -1.77 -7.95
CA MET A 29 11.41 -2.38 -6.82
C MET A 29 10.41 -1.40 -6.18
N ASP A 30 10.80 -0.13 -6.06
CA ASP A 30 9.92 0.91 -5.52
C ASP A 30 8.68 1.11 -6.41
N GLN A 31 8.87 1.12 -7.74
CA GLN A 31 7.77 1.18 -8.71
C GLN A 31 6.91 -0.09 -8.69
N ALA A 32 7.52 -1.26 -8.56
CA ALA A 32 6.80 -2.52 -8.43
C ALA A 32 5.91 -2.53 -7.17
N ALA A 33 6.42 -2.03 -6.04
CA ALA A 33 5.67 -1.94 -4.79
C ALA A 33 4.42 -1.04 -4.91
N LEU A 34 4.55 0.12 -5.54
CA LEU A 34 3.41 1.02 -5.81
C LEU A 34 2.41 0.38 -6.77
N SER A 35 2.90 -0.31 -7.81
CA SER A 35 2.05 -0.98 -8.79
C SER A 35 1.25 -2.13 -8.16
N GLN A 36 1.87 -2.93 -7.30
CA GLN A 36 1.21 -4.01 -6.57
C GLN A 36 0.05 -3.52 -5.70
N LEU A 37 0.18 -2.37 -5.02
CA LEU A 37 -0.95 -1.79 -4.27
C LEU A 37 -2.10 -1.37 -5.17
N LYS A 38 -1.79 -0.84 -6.36
CA LYS A 38 -2.81 -0.45 -7.34
C LYS A 38 -3.52 -1.67 -7.92
N GLU A 39 -2.78 -2.73 -8.22
CA GLU A 39 -3.31 -4.00 -8.74
C GLU A 39 -4.14 -4.77 -7.71
N ALA A 40 -3.78 -4.66 -6.42
CA ALA A 40 -4.55 -5.26 -5.33
C ALA A 40 -5.87 -4.53 -5.05
N ALA A 41 -6.09 -3.34 -5.61
CA ALA A 41 -7.32 -2.59 -5.40
C ALA A 41 -8.52 -3.21 -6.16
N PRO A 42 -9.73 -3.19 -5.58
CA PRO A 42 -10.04 -2.66 -4.25
C PRO A 42 -9.64 -3.63 -3.14
N PHE A 43 -9.25 -3.06 -2.00
CA PHE A 43 -9.04 -3.81 -0.77
C PHE A 43 -10.38 -4.22 -0.14
N PRO A 44 -10.38 -5.20 0.78
CA PRO A 44 -11.57 -5.55 1.53
C PRO A 44 -12.18 -4.32 2.22
N ARG A 45 -13.50 -4.24 2.16
CA ARG A 45 -14.23 -3.14 2.80
C ARG A 45 -14.01 -3.19 4.32
N PRO A 46 -13.65 -2.07 4.97
CA PRO A 46 -13.49 -2.05 6.42
C PRO A 46 -14.82 -2.32 7.13
N PRO A 47 -14.80 -2.91 8.35
CA PRO A 47 -16.00 -3.13 9.13
C PRO A 47 -16.86 -1.87 9.28
N ALA A 48 -18.18 -2.04 9.37
CA ALA A 48 -19.11 -0.92 9.54
C ALA A 48 -18.82 -0.11 10.82
N THR A 49 -18.30 -0.77 11.86
CA THR A 49 -17.92 -0.18 13.15
C THR A 49 -16.61 0.61 13.14
N ALA A 50 -15.84 0.60 12.05
CA ALA A 50 -14.60 1.36 11.98
C ALA A 50 -14.89 2.88 12.15
N PRO A 51 -14.23 3.58 13.11
CA PRO A 51 -14.57 4.95 13.47
C PRO A 51 -14.02 6.01 12.48
N TRP A 52 -13.30 5.59 11.45
CA TRP A 52 -12.59 6.45 10.53
C TRP A 52 -13.25 6.45 9.15
N ARG A 53 -13.17 7.59 8.42
CA ARG A 53 -13.63 7.70 7.02
C ARG A 53 -12.54 7.26 6.04
N THR A 54 -11.31 7.64 6.33
CA THR A 54 -10.10 7.17 5.65
C THR A 54 -9.08 6.74 6.69
N ARG A 55 -8.16 5.85 6.31
CA ARG A 55 -7.10 5.39 7.20
C ARG A 55 -5.82 5.13 6.43
N ASP A 56 -4.71 5.61 6.98
CA ASP A 56 -3.39 5.29 6.48
C ASP A 56 -2.92 3.93 7.00
N PHE A 57 -2.38 3.14 6.09
CA PHE A 57 -1.72 1.88 6.36
C PHE A 57 -0.27 1.98 5.89
N THR A 58 0.62 1.41 6.70
CA THR A 58 2.03 1.26 6.34
C THR A 58 2.33 -0.23 6.23
N VAL A 59 2.81 -0.64 5.06
CA VAL A 59 3.18 -2.03 4.78
C VAL A 59 4.63 -2.11 4.33
N ARG A 60 5.25 -3.27 4.62
CA ARG A 60 6.60 -3.60 4.20
C ARG A 60 6.51 -4.71 3.15
N LEU A 61 7.01 -4.46 1.96
CA LEU A 61 7.10 -5.44 0.90
C LEU A 61 8.54 -5.97 0.83
N ASP A 62 8.70 -7.28 0.96
CA ASP A 62 9.99 -7.98 0.87
C ASP A 62 10.11 -8.65 -0.51
N PHE A 63 11.00 -8.12 -1.35
CA PHE A 63 11.33 -8.67 -2.66
C PHE A 63 12.52 -9.60 -2.53
N ARG A 64 12.31 -10.89 -2.77
CA ARG A 64 13.37 -11.92 -2.80
C ARG A 64 13.58 -12.40 -4.22
N ALA A 65 14.84 -12.55 -4.61
CA ALA A 65 15.17 -13.34 -5.79
C ALA A 65 14.84 -14.81 -5.46
N LEU A 66 14.16 -15.48 -6.39
CA LEU A 66 13.92 -16.93 -6.32
C LEU A 66 15.24 -17.69 -6.52
#